data_AF-A0A7V6NA85-F1
#
_entry.id   AF-A0A7V6NA85-F1
#
_cell.length_a   1.000
_cell.length_b   1.000
_cell.length_c   1.000
_cell.angle_alpha   90.00
_cell.angle_beta   90.00
_cell.angle_gamma   90.00
#
_symmetry.space_group_name_H-M   'P 1'
#
loop_
_entity.id
_entity.type
_entity.pdbx_description
1 polymer ?
#
loop_
_entity_poly.entity_id
_entity_poly.type
_entity_poly.pdbx_seq_one_letter_code
_entity_poly.pdbx_strand_id
1 'polypeptide(L)'
;MGGIAVDVHGKPISSEEIEDTANKQRKILEGLSENIVDLLAEKTLTAKEMCTSLDTDISYQRMSNLLKNIDDVEKVKVGRSTKYRVKMPDIFDLQVSQN
;
A
#
# COMPACT_ATOMS: atom_id res chain seq x y z
N MET A 1 15.87 -25.59 24.09
CA MET A 1 16.86 -25.06 23.14
C MET A 1 16.24 -23.82 22.51
N GLY A 2 16.73 -22.62 22.83
CA GLY A 2 16.26 -21.37 22.24
C GLY A 2 17.20 -20.95 21.12
N GLY A 3 16.68 -20.79 19.90
CA GLY A 3 17.46 -20.29 18.77
C GLY A 3 17.68 -18.79 18.91
N ILE A 4 18.93 -18.35 18.80
CA ILE A 4 19.28 -16.93 18.74
C ILE A 4 19.26 -16.53 17.26
N ALA A 5 18.48 -15.51 16.91
CA ALA A 5 18.52 -14.93 15.57
C ALA A 5 19.85 -14.19 15.39
N VAL A 6 20.56 -14.48 14.30
CA VAL A 6 21.88 -13.89 13.99
C VAL A 6 21.87 -13.24 12.61
N ASP A 7 22.70 -12.22 12.41
CA ASP A 7 22.86 -11.50 11.15
C ASP A 7 23.64 -12.30 10.10
N VAL A 8 23.85 -11.71 8.92
CA VAL A 8 24.61 -12.33 7.81
C VAL A 8 26.09 -12.60 8.15
N HIS A 9 26.58 -12.05 9.25
CA HIS A 9 27.93 -12.24 9.80
C HIS A 9 27.95 -13.12 11.05
N GLY A 10 26.80 -13.69 11.46
CA GLY A 10 26.68 -14.57 12.63
C GLY A 10 26.63 -13.82 13.97
N LYS A 11 26.41 -12.50 13.99
CA LYS A 11 26.23 -11.75 15.23
C LYS A 11 24.79 -11.82 15.73
N PRO A 12 24.55 -11.99 17.04
CA PRO A 12 23.21 -11.96 17.60
C PRO A 12 22.52 -10.65 17.26
N ILE A 13 21.37 -10.73 16.59
CA ILE A 13 20.54 -9.55 16.34
C ILE A 13 19.70 -9.35 17.59
N SER A 14 19.77 -8.16 18.16
CA SER A 14 18.92 -7.81 19.30
C SER A 14 17.46 -7.68 18.86
N SER A 15 16.53 -7.96 19.76
CA SER A 15 15.10 -7.73 19.50
C SER A 15 14.80 -6.27 19.15
N GLU A 16 15.59 -5.35 19.69
CA GLU A 16 15.53 -3.90 19.45
C GLU A 16 15.91 -3.56 18.00
N GLU A 17 16.97 -4.16 17.44
CA GLU A 17 17.35 -3.98 16.02
C GLU A 17 16.32 -4.56 15.05
N ILE A 18 15.66 -5.66 15.44
CA ILE A 18 14.56 -6.27 14.68
C ILE A 18 13.35 -5.33 14.67
N GLU A 19 12.98 -4.79 15.82
CA GLU A 19 11.87 -3.82 15.95
C GLU A 19 12.15 -2.51 15.21
N ASP A 20 13.35 -1.97 15.30
CA ASP A 20 13.74 -0.73 14.61
C ASP A 20 13.69 -0.87 13.09
N THR A 21 14.14 -2.03 12.58
CA THR A 21 14.08 -2.36 11.16
C THR A 21 12.63 -2.50 10.69
N ALA A 22 11.79 -3.16 11.48
CA ALA A 22 10.37 -3.31 11.19
C ALA A 22 9.64 -1.95 11.22
N ASN A 23 9.94 -1.07 12.18
CA ASN A 23 9.35 0.26 12.28
C ASN A 23 9.78 1.18 11.13
N LYS A 24 11.05 1.11 10.69
CA LYS A 24 11.49 1.84 9.49
C LYS A 24 10.75 1.37 8.25
N GLN A 25 10.54 0.06 8.09
CA GLN A 25 9.74 -0.46 6.98
C GLN A 25 8.28 -0.01 7.04
N ARG A 26 7.66 0.03 8.23
CA ARG A 26 6.29 0.55 8.38
C ARG A 26 6.18 2.02 7.96
N LYS A 27 7.08 2.89 8.41
CA LYS A 27 7.06 4.31 8.02
C LYS A 27 7.21 4.52 6.52
N ILE A 28 8.07 3.73 5.87
CA ILE A 28 8.23 3.77 4.41
C ILE A 28 6.93 3.32 3.73
N LEU A 29 6.25 2.29 4.25
CA LEU A 29 4.97 1.82 3.73
C LEU A 29 3.84 2.83 3.93
N GLU A 30 3.79 3.52 5.06
CA GLU A 30 2.83 4.60 5.32
C GLU A 30 3.02 5.75 4.32
N GLY A 31 4.24 6.26 4.16
CA GLY A 31 4.50 7.32 3.17
C GLY A 31 4.26 6.87 1.72
N LEU A 32 4.52 5.59 1.40
CA LEU A 32 4.16 5.03 0.09
C LEU A 32 2.64 4.99 -0.11
N SER A 33 1.87 4.68 0.93
CA SER A 33 0.40 4.60 0.85
C SER A 33 -0.24 5.97 0.61
N GLU A 34 0.27 7.03 1.26
CA GLU A 34 -0.18 8.41 1.02
C GLU A 34 0.08 8.83 -0.44
N ASN A 35 1.31 8.60 -0.93
CA ASN A 35 1.67 8.89 -2.32
C ASN A 35 0.84 8.10 -3.34
N ILE A 36 0.44 6.87 -3.00
CA ILE A 36 -0.45 6.06 -3.85
C ILE A 36 -1.84 6.70 -3.93
N VAL A 37 -2.41 7.14 -2.80
CA VAL A 37 -3.74 7.77 -2.75
C VAL A 37 -3.74 9.06 -3.56
N ASP A 38 -2.73 9.93 -3.38
CA ASP A 38 -2.59 11.17 -4.14
C ASP A 38 -2.51 10.93 -5.65
N LEU A 39 -1.69 9.96 -6.06
CA LEU A 39 -1.55 9.57 -7.46
C LEU A 39 -2.88 9.05 -8.05
N LEU A 40 -3.64 8.30 -7.26
CA LEU A 40 -4.92 7.72 -7.67
C LEU A 40 -6.08 8.71 -7.62
N ALA A 41 -5.95 9.80 -6.87
CA ALA A 41 -6.92 10.90 -6.84
C ALA A 41 -6.95 11.64 -8.19
N GLU A 42 -5.81 11.75 -8.87
CA GLU A 42 -5.70 12.39 -10.18
C GLU A 42 -6.08 11.45 -11.34
N LYS A 43 -5.71 10.16 -11.25
CA LYS A 43 -5.86 9.23 -12.37
C LYS A 43 -6.01 7.77 -11.95
N THR A 44 -6.83 7.04 -12.70
CA THR A 44 -7.03 5.60 -12.52
C THR A 44 -5.92 4.79 -13.20
N LEU A 45 -5.15 4.03 -12.41
CA LEU A 45 -3.95 3.32 -12.85
C LEU A 45 -3.98 1.81 -12.60
N THR A 46 -3.23 1.05 -13.38
CA THR A 46 -2.88 -0.34 -13.08
C THR A 46 -1.75 -0.40 -12.04
N ALA A 47 -1.61 -1.55 -11.35
CA ALA A 47 -0.48 -1.77 -10.43
C ALA A 47 0.88 -1.58 -11.10
N LYS A 48 1.01 -1.94 -12.39
CA LYS A 48 2.23 -1.76 -13.17
C LYS A 48 2.53 -0.28 -13.42
N GLU A 49 1.53 0.50 -13.84
CA GLU A 49 1.68 1.94 -14.07
C GLU A 49 2.00 2.70 -12.79
N MET A 50 1.48 2.25 -11.64
CA MET A 50 1.83 2.81 -10.33
C MET A 50 3.29 2.54 -9.96
N CYS A 51 3.79 1.31 -10.14
CA CYS A 51 5.21 1.01 -9.92
C CYS A 51 6.12 1.95 -10.72
N THR A 52 5.76 2.21 -11.98
CA THR A 52 6.51 3.15 -12.85
C THR A 52 6.34 4.61 -12.41
N SER A 53 5.14 5.02 -12.00
CA SER A 53 4.88 6.42 -11.62
C SER A 53 5.53 6.80 -10.28
N LEU A 54 5.65 5.85 -9.35
CA LEU A 54 6.26 6.04 -8.04
C LEU A 54 7.76 5.73 -8.03
N ASP A 55 8.33 5.40 -9.20
CA ASP A 55 9.73 4.99 -9.38
C ASP A 55 10.21 3.99 -8.30
N THR A 56 9.41 2.93 -8.11
CA THR A 56 9.63 1.96 -7.04
C THR A 56 10.07 0.60 -7.58
N ASP A 57 11.05 0.00 -6.90
CA ASP A 57 11.51 -1.37 -7.17
C ASP A 57 10.50 -2.46 -6.72
N ILE A 58 9.34 -2.05 -6.17
CA ILE A 58 8.30 -2.99 -5.74
C ILE A 58 7.70 -3.69 -6.97
N SER A 59 7.64 -5.01 -6.92
CA SER A 59 7.00 -5.80 -7.98
C SER A 59 5.49 -5.50 -8.07
N TYR A 60 4.93 -5.60 -9.28
CA TYR A 60 3.50 -5.37 -9.50
C TYR A 60 2.59 -6.26 -8.63
N GLN A 61 3.06 -7.46 -8.23
CA GLN A 61 2.34 -8.36 -7.34
C GLN A 61 2.27 -7.82 -5.91
N ARG A 62 3.39 -7.30 -5.40
CA ARG A 62 3.46 -6.66 -4.08
C ARG A 62 2.66 -5.36 -4.07
N MET A 63 2.77 -4.54 -5.11
CA MET A 63 1.95 -3.33 -5.28
C MET A 63 0.46 -3.65 -5.26
N SER A 64 0.03 -4.67 -6.00
CA SER A 64 -1.36 -5.15 -6.00
C SER A 64 -1.84 -5.60 -4.62
N ASN A 65 -0.97 -6.20 -3.81
CA ASN A 65 -1.32 -6.58 -2.44
C ASN A 65 -1.37 -5.37 -1.50
N LEU A 66 -0.46 -4.40 -1.65
CA LEU A 66 -0.50 -3.14 -0.89
C LEU A 66 -1.81 -2.40 -1.15
N LEU A 67 -2.20 -2.26 -2.41
CA LEU A 67 -3.43 -1.57 -2.82
C LEU A 67 -4.70 -2.20 -2.24
N LYS A 68 -4.72 -3.51 -1.99
CA LYS A 68 -5.87 -4.18 -1.35
C LYS A 68 -6.00 -3.87 0.13
N ASN A 69 -4.90 -3.46 0.77
CA ASN A 69 -4.87 -3.12 2.19
C ASN A 69 -5.07 -1.61 2.44
N ILE A 70 -5.21 -0.80 1.38
CA ILE A 70 -5.51 0.63 1.50
C ILE A 70 -7.03 0.78 1.48
N ASP A 71 -7.60 1.19 2.61
CA ASP A 71 -9.05 1.29 2.78
C ASP A 71 -9.68 2.28 1.80
N ASP A 72 -8.98 3.34 1.42
CA ASP A 72 -9.50 4.37 0.51
C ASP A 72 -9.32 4.02 -0.97
N VAL A 73 -8.78 2.86 -1.31
CA VAL A 73 -8.56 2.44 -2.70
C VAL A 73 -9.50 1.30 -3.06
N GLU A 74 -10.11 1.38 -4.24
CA GLU A 74 -10.89 0.29 -4.81
C GLU A 74 -10.31 -0.23 -6.12
N LYS A 75 -10.55 -1.51 -6.36
CA LYS A 75 -10.14 -2.21 -7.58
C LYS A 75 -11.30 -2.18 -8.58
N VAL A 76 -11.07 -1.58 -9.75
CA VAL A 76 -12.06 -1.46 -10.82
C VAL A 76 -11.62 -2.19 -12.09
N LYS A 77 -12.57 -2.80 -12.79
CA LYS A 77 -12.32 -3.44 -14.09
C LYS A 77 -12.61 -2.45 -15.21
N VAL A 78 -11.59 -2.07 -15.97
CA VAL A 78 -11.71 -1.15 -17.12
C VAL A 78 -11.31 -1.90 -18.38
N GLY A 79 -12.31 -2.33 -19.15
CA GLY A 79 -12.12 -3.19 -20.32
C GLY A 79 -11.49 -4.54 -19.95
N ARG A 80 -10.31 -4.83 -20.51
CA ARG A 80 -9.54 -6.05 -20.22
C ARG A 80 -8.55 -5.89 -19.06
N SER A 81 -8.39 -4.68 -18.53
CA SER A 81 -7.39 -4.36 -17.51
C SER A 81 -8.04 -4.17 -16.14
N THR A 82 -7.31 -4.58 -15.11
CA THR A 82 -7.61 -4.23 -13.72
C THR A 82 -6.90 -2.93 -13.38
N LYS A 83 -7.66 -1.92 -12.94
CA LYS A 83 -7.13 -0.66 -12.45
C LYS A 83 -7.57 -0.41 -11.01
N TYR A 84 -7.00 0.62 -10.41
CA TYR A 84 -7.28 1.07 -9.06
C TYR A 84 -7.60 2.57 -9.10
N ARG A 85 -8.47 3.01 -8.21
CA ARG A 85 -8.83 4.41 -8.00
C ARG A 85 -9.16 4.65 -6.53
N VAL A 86 -9.14 5.91 -6.11
CA VAL A 86 -9.66 6.29 -4.77
C VAL A 86 -11.17 6.06 -4.74
N LYS A 87 -11.66 5.48 -3.64
CA LYS A 87 -13.09 5.34 -3.37
C LYS A 87 -13.69 6.74 -3.32
N MET A 88 -14.64 7.01 -4.20
CA MET A 88 -15.43 8.22 -4.05
C MET A 88 -16.35 8.03 -2.84
N PRO A 89 -16.45 9.01 -1.93
CA PRO A 89 -17.49 8.97 -0.91
C PRO A 89 -18.83 8.87 -1.63
N ASP A 90 -19.66 7.91 -1.23
CA ASP A 90 -20.99 7.72 -1.78
C ASP A 90 -21.79 9.01 -1.55
N ILE A 91 -22.00 9.76 -2.63
CA ILE A 91 -22.76 11.02 -2.63
C ILE A 91 -24.26 10.77 -2.42
N PHE A 92 -24.68 9.50 -2.28
CA PHE A 92 -26.06 9.07 -2.18
C PHE A 92 -26.60 8.94 -0.75
N ASP A 93 -25.80 9.21 0.29
CA ASP A 93 -26.29 9.27 1.69
C ASP A 93 -26.88 10.66 2.07
N LEU A 94 -27.33 11.42 1.07
CA LEU A 94 -27.93 12.77 1.23
C LEU A 94 -29.36 12.85 0.65
N GLN A 95 -30.09 11.74 0.71
CA GLN A 95 -31.55 11.67 0.55
C GLN A 95 -32.01 10.68 1.65
N VAL A 96 -32.84 10.96 2.66
CA VAL A 96 -33.91 11.93 2.86
C VAL A 96 -34.10 12.05 4.39
N SER A 97 -34.05 13.24 4.95
CA SER A 97 -34.72 13.55 6.22
C SER A 97 -35.30 14.94 6.13
N GLN A 98 -36.27 15.08 5.23
CA GLN A 98 -37.39 15.98 5.46
C GLN A 98 -38.49 15.15 6.09
N ASN A 99 -38.73 15.37 7.38
CA ASN A 99 -40.05 15.23 7.97
C ASN A 99 -40.15 16.18 9.17
#